data_AF-A0A258BCW7-F1
#
_entry.id   AF-A0A258BCW7-F1
#
_cell.length_a   1.000
_cell.length_b   1.000
_cell.length_c   1.000
_cell.angle_alpha   90.00
_cell.angle_beta   90.00
_cell.angle_gamma   90.00
#
_symmetry.space_group_name_H-M   'P 1'
#
loop_
_entity.id
_entity.type
_entity.pdbx_description
1 polymer ?
#
loop_
_entity_poly.entity_id
_entity_poly.type
_entity_poly.pdbx_seq_one_letter_code
_entity_poly.pdbx_strand_id
1 'polypeptide(L)'
;VEGMIGNGYSRELAERIYEQLRGFGSYGFPESHSASFALIAYASCWLKRHHADVFAASLINSQPMGFYSVEQIVRDAREHGVEVRPICVARSHWDCTLEPGNRPGRMAVRLGLRLIKGLKAQDMAQLIGVRGEAAFRSISDIWRRVGTPVAQLELLAKANAFALAFGKDSRGAKAQIKILSGKPLPLFDETEIAEPELELKRLTDGQKVVLDYQTFGLSLDQHPIAFLRPDYAQRGIITCRDALKLPNGRHVTVVGKVQTRQMPSAANGVIFMSIDDESSDLNLIIWEKVGQACRDAVFYGGLLVISGTIQREGEVVHLIARMVTDITRDLEKIAQRDSTASLTLEGTGGSGLEGGHVFNTRPAIQINSRDFR
;
A
#
# COMPACT_ATOMS: atom_id res chain seq x y z
N VAL A 1 -20.40 -4.76 -53.62
CA VAL A 1 -21.65 -4.22 -54.20
C VAL A 1 -22.39 -5.28 -55.02
N GLU A 2 -21.81 -5.81 -56.10
CA GLU A 2 -22.50 -6.80 -56.97
C GLU A 2 -23.02 -8.05 -56.23
N GLY A 3 -22.26 -8.58 -55.27
CA GLY A 3 -22.72 -9.71 -54.44
C GLY A 3 -23.96 -9.41 -53.57
N MET A 4 -24.22 -8.16 -53.19
CA MET A 4 -25.44 -7.77 -52.47
C MET A 4 -26.62 -7.59 -53.43
N ILE A 5 -26.37 -7.06 -54.63
CA ILE A 5 -27.40 -6.94 -55.67
C ILE A 5 -27.90 -8.33 -56.11
N GLY A 6 -26.99 -9.30 -56.25
CA GLY A 6 -27.35 -10.70 -56.52
C GLY A 6 -28.20 -11.35 -55.42
N ASN A 7 -28.17 -10.82 -54.19
CA ASN A 7 -29.00 -11.24 -53.07
C ASN A 7 -30.30 -10.41 -52.91
N GLY A 8 -30.63 -9.54 -53.88
CA GLY A 8 -31.89 -8.77 -53.90
C GLY A 8 -31.84 -7.40 -53.21
N TYR A 9 -30.66 -6.91 -52.81
CA TYR A 9 -30.53 -5.56 -52.22
C TYR A 9 -30.39 -4.48 -53.31
N SER A 10 -30.92 -3.27 -53.06
CA SER A 10 -30.75 -2.14 -53.98
C SER A 10 -29.28 -1.69 -54.03
N ARG A 11 -28.87 -1.13 -55.17
CA ARG A 11 -27.50 -0.62 -55.37
C ARG A 11 -27.17 0.50 -54.38
N GLU A 12 -28.11 1.41 -54.15
CA GLU A 12 -27.92 2.53 -53.22
C GLU A 12 -27.65 2.05 -51.78
N LEU A 13 -28.36 1.01 -51.33
CA LEU A 13 -28.14 0.42 -50.01
C LEU A 13 -26.78 -0.27 -49.92
N ALA A 14 -26.39 -1.02 -50.95
CA ALA A 14 -25.13 -1.74 -50.98
C ALA A 14 -23.90 -0.80 -50.97
N GLU A 15 -23.96 0.31 -51.71
CA GLU A 15 -22.92 1.33 -51.72
C GLU A 15 -22.82 2.05 -50.37
N ARG A 16 -23.96 2.37 -49.75
CA ARG A 16 -23.98 3.00 -48.41
C ARG A 16 -23.35 2.11 -47.33
N ILE A 17 -23.65 0.82 -47.31
CA ILE A 17 -23.07 -0.13 -46.35
C ILE A 17 -21.56 -0.29 -46.59
N TYR A 18 -21.12 -0.32 -47.84
CA TYR A 18 -19.70 -0.39 -48.17
C TYR A 18 -18.93 0.83 -47.64
N GLU A 19 -19.44 2.04 -47.82
CA GLU A 19 -18.80 3.25 -47.27
C GLU A 19 -18.79 3.28 -45.74
N GLN A 20 -19.83 2.76 -45.07
CA GLN A 20 -19.81 2.59 -43.62
C GLN A 20 -18.72 1.59 -43.18
N LEU A 21 -18.60 0.44 -43.83
CA LEU A 21 -17.56 -0.56 -43.52
C LEU A 21 -16.15 0.01 -43.72
N ARG A 22 -15.93 0.83 -44.76
CA ARG A 22 -14.67 1.54 -44.95
C ARG A 22 -14.35 2.48 -43.79
N GLY A 23 -15.36 3.19 -43.28
CA GLY A 23 -15.22 4.06 -42.10
C GLY A 23 -14.84 3.31 -40.82
N PHE A 24 -15.31 2.07 -40.64
CA PHE A 24 -14.98 1.23 -39.48
C PHE A 24 -13.67 0.44 -39.62
N GLY A 25 -13.14 0.30 -40.84
CA GLY A 25 -11.94 -0.51 -41.09
C GLY A 25 -10.70 -0.07 -40.30
N SER A 26 -10.61 1.19 -39.90
CA SER A 26 -9.52 1.74 -39.08
C SER A 26 -9.68 1.54 -37.57
N TYR A 27 -10.89 1.19 -37.09
CA TYR A 27 -11.20 0.97 -35.66
C TYR A 27 -11.63 -0.47 -35.35
N GLY A 28 -11.62 -1.36 -36.34
CA GLY A 28 -11.96 -2.76 -36.16
C GLY A 28 -10.97 -3.45 -35.22
N PHE A 29 -11.48 -4.22 -34.25
CA PHE A 29 -10.68 -4.95 -33.28
C PHE A 29 -10.95 -6.46 -33.38
N PRO A 30 -9.93 -7.33 -33.30
CA PRO A 30 -10.14 -8.78 -33.42
C PRO A 30 -11.00 -9.32 -32.27
N GLU A 31 -12.18 -9.85 -32.61
CA GLU A 31 -13.15 -10.36 -31.62
C GLU A 31 -12.57 -11.48 -30.77
N SER A 32 -11.85 -12.44 -31.37
CA SER A 32 -11.24 -13.56 -30.66
C SER A 32 -10.23 -13.11 -29.58
N HIS A 33 -9.44 -12.08 -29.90
CA HIS A 33 -8.53 -11.45 -28.95
C HIS A 33 -9.30 -10.77 -27.81
N SER A 34 -10.29 -9.92 -28.12
CA SER A 34 -11.14 -9.29 -27.10
C SER A 34 -11.83 -10.29 -26.19
N ALA A 35 -12.41 -11.35 -26.75
CA ALA A 35 -13.12 -12.37 -25.99
C ALA A 35 -12.20 -13.09 -25.00
N SER A 36 -10.97 -13.44 -25.41
CA SER A 36 -10.00 -14.08 -24.52
C SER A 36 -9.62 -13.20 -23.32
N PHE A 37 -9.38 -11.90 -23.53
CA PHE A 37 -9.08 -10.97 -22.43
C PHE A 37 -10.30 -10.68 -21.55
N ALA A 38 -11.49 -10.58 -22.15
CA ALA A 38 -12.74 -10.39 -21.41
C ALA A 38 -13.02 -11.54 -20.44
N LEU A 39 -12.70 -12.79 -20.81
CA LEU A 39 -12.81 -13.94 -19.92
C LEU A 39 -11.90 -13.82 -18.69
N ILE A 40 -10.66 -13.37 -18.87
CA ILE A 40 -9.71 -13.15 -17.75
C ILE A 40 -10.20 -12.01 -16.84
N ALA A 41 -10.69 -10.91 -17.44
CA ALA A 41 -11.25 -9.79 -16.68
C ALA A 41 -12.48 -10.23 -15.87
N TYR A 42 -13.39 -10.99 -16.50
CA TYR A 42 -14.57 -11.52 -15.83
C TYR A 42 -14.21 -12.46 -14.68
N ALA A 43 -13.30 -13.42 -14.89
CA ALA A 43 -12.83 -14.33 -13.85
C ALA A 43 -12.20 -13.56 -12.67
N SER A 44 -11.42 -12.52 -12.96
CA SER A 44 -10.80 -11.66 -11.94
C SER A 44 -11.85 -10.88 -11.15
N CYS A 45 -12.85 -10.30 -11.82
CA CYS A 45 -13.97 -9.61 -11.18
C CYS A 45 -14.81 -10.56 -10.31
N TRP A 46 -15.05 -11.77 -10.79
CA TRP A 46 -15.77 -12.81 -10.04
C TRP A 46 -15.01 -13.18 -8.76
N LEU A 47 -13.70 -13.43 -8.87
CA LEU A 47 -12.83 -13.69 -7.71
C LEU A 47 -12.82 -12.51 -6.75
N LYS A 48 -12.68 -11.27 -7.23
CA LYS A 48 -12.72 -10.08 -6.37
C LYS A 48 -14.06 -9.95 -5.64
N ARG A 49 -15.18 -10.18 -6.34
CA ARG A 49 -16.53 -10.09 -5.76
C ARG A 49 -16.79 -11.16 -4.69
N HIS A 50 -16.45 -12.41 -4.98
CA HIS A 50 -16.82 -13.56 -4.13
C HIS A 50 -15.72 -13.98 -3.15
N HIS A 51 -14.45 -13.80 -3.52
CA HIS A 51 -13.25 -14.25 -2.80
C HIS A 51 -12.13 -13.20 -2.78
N ALA A 52 -12.49 -11.92 -2.54
CA ALA A 52 -11.53 -10.81 -2.31
C ALA A 52 -10.31 -11.16 -1.42
N ASP A 53 -10.48 -12.01 -0.42
CA ASP A 53 -9.44 -12.56 0.46
C ASP A 53 -8.40 -13.39 -0.32
N VAL A 54 -8.88 -14.38 -1.09
CA VAL A 54 -8.03 -15.18 -2.00
C VAL A 54 -7.39 -14.30 -3.05
N PHE A 55 -8.18 -13.43 -3.68
CA PHE A 55 -7.73 -12.53 -4.74
C PHE A 55 -6.60 -11.59 -4.25
N ALA A 56 -6.77 -10.98 -3.08
CA ALA A 56 -5.74 -10.13 -2.48
C ALA A 56 -4.47 -10.91 -2.16
N ALA A 57 -4.57 -12.07 -1.49
CA ALA A 57 -3.40 -12.90 -1.18
C ALA A 57 -2.65 -13.32 -2.46
N SER A 58 -3.37 -13.75 -3.51
CA SER A 58 -2.79 -14.13 -4.79
C SER A 58 -2.10 -12.96 -5.50
N LEU A 59 -2.71 -11.77 -5.51
CA LEU A 59 -2.11 -10.58 -6.10
C LEU A 59 -0.84 -10.13 -5.37
N ILE A 60 -0.84 -10.18 -4.04
CA ILE A 60 0.34 -9.84 -3.22
C ILE A 60 1.45 -10.87 -3.48
N ASN A 61 1.12 -12.15 -3.54
CA ASN A 61 2.10 -13.21 -3.81
C ASN A 61 2.61 -13.20 -5.26
N SER A 62 1.90 -12.55 -6.18
CA SER A 62 2.35 -12.36 -7.56
C SER A 62 3.24 -11.12 -7.75
N GLN A 63 3.45 -10.31 -6.69
CA GLN A 63 4.35 -9.15 -6.78
C GLN A 63 5.79 -9.59 -7.10
N PRO A 64 6.53 -8.82 -7.93
CA PRO A 64 6.27 -7.43 -8.33
C PRO A 64 5.38 -7.25 -9.58
N MET A 65 4.65 -8.28 -10.02
CA MET A 65 3.72 -8.17 -11.16
C MET A 65 2.53 -7.25 -10.84
N GLY A 66 1.95 -6.68 -11.90
CA GLY A 66 0.72 -5.87 -11.82
C GLY A 66 0.95 -4.38 -11.59
N PHE A 67 -0.15 -3.62 -11.63
CA PHE A 67 -0.13 -2.15 -11.55
C PHE A 67 -0.21 -1.62 -10.12
N TYR A 68 -0.96 -2.28 -9.24
CA TYR A 68 -1.24 -1.82 -7.88
C TYR A 68 -0.13 -2.13 -6.88
N SER A 69 0.12 -1.21 -5.95
CA SER A 69 1.02 -1.43 -4.81
C SER A 69 0.42 -2.43 -3.81
N VAL A 70 1.26 -3.06 -2.98
CA VAL A 70 0.79 -3.98 -1.92
C VAL A 70 -0.17 -3.26 -0.97
N GLU A 71 0.14 -2.01 -0.64
CA GLU A 71 -0.71 -1.14 0.18
C GLU A 71 -2.11 -0.96 -0.42
N GLN A 72 -2.21 -0.66 -1.72
CA GLN A 72 -3.50 -0.53 -2.41
C GLN A 72 -4.29 -1.84 -2.40
N ILE A 73 -3.62 -2.97 -2.62
CA ILE A 73 -4.28 -4.29 -2.58
C ILE A 73 -4.79 -4.59 -1.16
N VAL A 74 -4.00 -4.30 -0.13
CA VAL A 74 -4.39 -4.47 1.27
C VAL A 74 -5.57 -3.56 1.64
N ARG A 75 -5.54 -2.30 1.21
CA ARG A 75 -6.64 -1.34 1.42
C ARG A 75 -7.92 -1.81 0.76
N ASP A 76 -7.86 -2.16 -0.53
CA ASP A 76 -9.01 -2.67 -1.29
C ASP A 76 -9.59 -3.93 -0.62
N ALA A 77 -8.74 -4.84 -0.15
CA ALA A 77 -9.17 -6.01 0.60
C ALA A 77 -9.95 -5.63 1.89
N ARG A 78 -9.44 -4.68 2.67
CA ARG A 78 -10.11 -4.18 3.90
C ARG A 78 -11.45 -3.51 3.58
N GLU A 79 -11.52 -2.73 2.49
CA GLU A 79 -12.76 -2.12 2.02
C GLU A 79 -13.79 -3.17 1.55
N HIS A 80 -13.32 -4.31 1.03
CA HIS A 80 -14.15 -5.50 0.75
C HIS A 80 -14.43 -6.35 2.00
N GLY A 81 -14.04 -5.88 3.19
CA GLY A 81 -14.33 -6.52 4.45
C GLY A 81 -13.44 -7.72 4.79
N VAL A 82 -12.28 -7.85 4.13
CA VAL A 82 -11.26 -8.85 4.44
C VAL A 82 -10.46 -8.39 5.66
N GLU A 83 -10.33 -9.28 6.64
CA GLU A 83 -9.42 -9.07 7.77
C GLU A 83 -7.98 -9.29 7.28
N VAL A 84 -7.12 -8.28 7.41
CA VAL A 84 -5.69 -8.39 7.07
C VAL A 84 -4.89 -8.38 8.36
N ARG A 85 -4.08 -9.41 8.58
CA ARG A 85 -3.28 -9.60 9.79
C ARG A 85 -1.79 -9.31 9.52
N PRO A 86 -1.07 -8.68 10.47
CA PRO A 86 0.32 -8.27 10.28
C PRO A 86 1.26 -9.46 10.15
N ILE A 87 2.48 -9.19 9.73
CA ILE A 87 3.55 -10.19 9.73
C ILE A 87 3.83 -10.62 11.18
N CYS A 88 3.99 -11.92 11.41
CA CYS A 88 4.23 -12.48 12.73
C CYS A 88 5.20 -13.65 12.63
N VAL A 89 6.30 -13.64 13.38
CA VAL A 89 7.33 -14.70 13.33
C VAL A 89 6.75 -16.08 13.70
N ALA A 90 5.76 -16.10 14.60
CA ALA A 90 5.12 -17.33 15.05
C ALA A 90 4.04 -17.86 14.09
N ARG A 91 3.61 -17.10 13.07
CA ARG A 91 2.46 -17.47 12.22
C ARG A 91 2.71 -17.32 10.72
N SER A 92 3.34 -16.22 10.29
CA SER A 92 3.56 -15.92 8.87
C SER A 92 4.45 -16.96 8.20
N HIS A 93 4.09 -17.36 6.98
CA HIS A 93 4.98 -18.08 6.07
C HIS A 93 5.75 -17.08 5.20
N TRP A 94 6.52 -17.59 4.22
CA TRP A 94 7.17 -16.73 3.23
C TRP A 94 6.15 -15.92 2.44
N ASP A 95 5.19 -16.61 1.83
CA ASP A 95 4.06 -16.01 1.13
C ASP A 95 2.92 -15.62 2.08
N CYS A 96 2.02 -14.75 1.62
CA CYS A 96 0.79 -14.47 2.32
C CYS A 96 -0.09 -15.71 2.36
N THR A 97 -0.70 -15.99 3.51
CA THR A 97 -1.54 -17.17 3.73
C THR A 97 -2.95 -16.76 4.14
N LEU A 98 -3.88 -17.70 4.00
CA LEU A 98 -5.26 -17.56 4.46
C LEU A 98 -5.42 -18.25 5.81
N GLU A 99 -5.97 -17.54 6.78
CA GLU A 99 -6.29 -18.04 8.12
C GLU A 99 -7.80 -17.93 8.36
N PRO A 100 -8.40 -18.75 9.26
CA PRO A 100 -9.78 -18.53 9.67
C PRO A 100 -9.99 -17.09 10.14
N GLY A 101 -10.91 -16.40 9.47
CA GLY A 101 -11.29 -15.01 9.76
C GLY A 101 -12.47 -14.93 10.72
N ASN A 102 -12.75 -13.72 11.19
CA ASN A 102 -13.88 -13.47 12.10
C ASN A 102 -15.25 -13.49 11.40
N ARG A 103 -15.31 -13.58 10.07
CA ARG A 103 -16.55 -13.55 9.28
C ARG A 103 -16.80 -14.91 8.60
N PRO A 104 -18.01 -15.48 8.71
CA PRO A 104 -18.37 -16.69 7.98
C PRO A 104 -18.17 -16.51 6.47
N GLY A 105 -17.56 -17.51 5.82
CA GLY A 105 -17.32 -17.49 4.36
C GLY A 105 -16.20 -16.57 3.89
N ARG A 106 -15.42 -15.96 4.80
CA ARG A 106 -14.26 -15.12 4.49
C ARG A 106 -13.07 -15.50 5.34
N MET A 107 -11.92 -15.70 4.70
CA MET A 107 -10.65 -15.92 5.38
C MET A 107 -9.98 -14.59 5.71
N ALA A 108 -9.18 -14.58 6.77
CA ALA A 108 -8.24 -13.51 7.05
C ALA A 108 -6.97 -13.71 6.22
N VAL A 109 -6.42 -12.64 5.67
CA VAL A 109 -5.13 -12.66 4.95
C VAL A 109 -4.02 -12.36 5.95
N ARG A 110 -3.12 -13.32 6.17
CA ARG A 110 -1.87 -13.11 6.91
C ARG A 110 -0.80 -12.62 5.96
N LEU A 111 -0.21 -11.46 6.26
CA LEU A 111 0.93 -10.97 5.49
C LEU A 111 2.16 -11.90 5.63
N GLY A 112 2.79 -12.19 4.49
CA GLY A 112 3.97 -13.05 4.39
C GLY A 112 5.28 -12.31 4.66
N LEU A 113 6.30 -13.06 5.09
CA LEU A 113 7.64 -12.55 5.39
C LEU A 113 8.33 -11.93 4.16
N ARG A 114 7.96 -12.35 2.95
CA ARG A 114 8.51 -11.84 1.68
C ARG A 114 8.37 -10.33 1.47
N LEU A 115 7.45 -9.69 2.20
CA LEU A 115 7.21 -8.26 2.10
C LEU A 115 8.30 -7.43 2.81
N ILE A 116 9.03 -8.03 3.74
CA ILE A 116 10.11 -7.35 4.47
C ILE A 116 11.34 -7.28 3.56
N LYS A 117 11.71 -6.05 3.18
CA LYS A 117 12.85 -5.84 2.30
C LYS A 117 14.16 -6.32 2.96
N GLY A 118 14.94 -7.09 2.21
CA GLY A 118 16.23 -7.61 2.65
C GLY A 118 16.19 -8.94 3.43
N LEU A 119 15.01 -9.48 3.73
CA LEU A 119 14.93 -10.83 4.28
C LEU A 119 15.36 -11.88 3.25
N LYS A 120 16.13 -12.86 3.70
CA LYS A 120 16.58 -13.98 2.88
C LYS A 120 15.59 -15.14 3.01
N ALA A 121 15.07 -15.60 1.88
CA ALA A 121 14.11 -16.70 1.83
C ALA A 121 14.65 -17.98 2.50
N GLN A 122 15.94 -18.27 2.33
CA GLN A 122 16.59 -19.45 2.94
C GLN A 122 16.58 -19.40 4.47
N ASP A 123 16.96 -18.26 5.06
CA ASP A 123 16.98 -18.09 6.53
C ASP A 123 15.56 -18.18 7.10
N MET A 124 14.56 -17.63 6.38
CA MET A 124 13.16 -17.71 6.78
C MET A 124 12.58 -19.12 6.61
N ALA A 125 13.01 -19.88 5.61
CA ALA A 125 12.62 -21.27 5.44
C ALA A 125 13.11 -22.14 6.62
N GLN A 126 14.36 -21.92 7.07
CA GLN A 126 14.88 -22.59 8.27
C GLN A 126 14.07 -22.23 9.52
N LEU A 127 13.79 -20.93 9.72
CA LEU A 127 12.96 -20.47 10.83
C LEU A 127 11.57 -21.13 10.82
N ILE A 128 10.91 -21.15 9.67
CA ILE A 128 9.58 -21.78 9.50
C ILE A 128 9.64 -23.29 9.77
N GLY A 129 10.71 -23.96 9.32
CA GLY A 129 10.91 -25.39 9.57
C GLY A 129 10.99 -25.72 11.06
N VAL A 130 11.89 -25.06 11.80
CA VAL A 130 12.08 -25.26 13.25
C VAL A 130 10.82 -24.87 14.05
N ARG A 131 10.09 -23.86 13.60
CA ARG A 131 8.80 -23.47 14.19
C ARG A 131 7.77 -24.61 14.17
N GLY A 132 7.80 -25.43 13.11
CA GLY A 132 6.88 -26.55 12.94
C GLY A 132 7.04 -27.65 14.00
N GLU A 133 8.23 -27.75 14.61
CA GLU A 133 8.53 -28.74 15.66
C GLU A 133 7.99 -28.30 17.02
N ALA A 134 8.20 -27.02 17.39
CA ALA A 134 7.68 -26.43 18.62
C ALA A 134 7.61 -24.90 18.51
N ALA A 135 6.60 -24.31 19.15
CA ALA A 135 6.45 -22.86 19.22
C ALA A 135 7.69 -22.18 19.84
N PHE A 136 8.06 -21.02 19.32
CA PHE A 136 9.12 -20.21 19.90
C PHE A 136 8.65 -19.51 21.17
N ARG A 137 9.55 -19.38 22.15
CA ARG A 137 9.26 -18.70 23.43
C ARG A 137 9.73 -17.25 23.47
N SER A 138 10.81 -16.95 22.76
CA SER A 138 11.43 -15.62 22.73
C SER A 138 12.28 -15.41 21.48
N ILE A 139 12.82 -14.21 21.31
CA ILE A 139 13.79 -13.91 20.24
C ILE A 139 15.08 -14.72 20.44
N SER A 140 15.55 -14.83 21.69
CA SER A 140 16.71 -15.64 22.07
C SER A 140 16.52 -17.13 21.79
N ASP A 141 15.28 -17.64 21.93
CA ASP A 141 14.92 -19.00 21.55
C ASP A 141 15.04 -19.24 20.02
N ILE A 142 14.53 -18.30 19.21
CA ILE A 142 14.69 -18.33 17.75
C ILE A 142 16.17 -18.34 17.37
N TRP A 143 16.95 -17.42 17.95
CA TRP A 143 18.37 -17.31 17.66
C TRP A 143 19.14 -18.60 17.98
N ARG A 144 18.87 -19.23 19.13
CA ARG A 144 19.51 -20.49 19.55
C ARG A 144 19.09 -21.69 18.72
N ARG A 145 17.79 -21.90 18.53
CA ARG A 145 17.24 -23.10 17.85
C ARG A 145 17.42 -23.07 16.34
N VAL A 146 17.30 -21.89 15.73
CA VAL A 146 17.36 -21.75 14.26
C VAL A 146 18.76 -21.37 13.79
N GLY A 147 19.53 -20.65 14.61
CA GLY A 147 20.77 -20.03 14.16
C GLY A 147 20.53 -18.85 13.21
N THR A 148 19.34 -18.23 13.24
CA THR A 148 19.01 -17.09 12.37
C THR A 148 20.00 -15.94 12.56
N PRO A 149 20.61 -15.41 11.48
CA PRO A 149 21.56 -14.31 11.60
C PRO A 149 20.95 -13.08 12.29
N VAL A 150 21.72 -12.40 13.15
CA VAL A 150 21.29 -11.19 13.86
C VAL A 150 20.71 -10.14 12.90
N ALA A 151 21.33 -9.95 11.74
CA ALA A 151 20.83 -9.04 10.71
C ALA A 151 19.40 -9.36 10.23
N GLN A 152 19.01 -10.64 10.16
CA GLN A 152 17.65 -11.04 9.81
C GLN A 152 16.66 -10.80 10.96
N LEU A 153 17.09 -11.06 12.21
CA LEU A 153 16.30 -10.74 13.40
C LEU A 153 16.03 -9.23 13.50
N GLU A 154 17.02 -8.39 13.18
CA GLU A 154 16.85 -6.94 13.15
C GLU A 154 15.83 -6.48 12.10
N LEU A 155 15.78 -7.14 10.93
CA LEU A 155 14.77 -6.88 9.91
C LEU A 155 13.36 -7.29 10.38
N LEU A 156 13.24 -8.46 11.02
CA LEU A 156 11.98 -8.89 11.65
C LEU A 156 11.52 -7.93 12.74
N ALA A 157 12.45 -7.40 13.55
CA ALA A 157 12.16 -6.41 14.58
C ALA A 157 11.73 -5.07 13.97
N LYS A 158 12.40 -4.61 12.89
CA LYS A 158 11.95 -3.43 12.14
C LYS A 158 10.51 -3.58 11.62
N ALA A 159 10.14 -4.79 11.21
CA ALA A 159 8.81 -5.12 10.69
C ALA A 159 7.76 -5.39 11.77
N ASN A 160 8.10 -5.15 13.05
CA ASN A 160 7.24 -5.41 14.20
C ASN A 160 6.75 -6.88 14.30
N ALA A 161 7.49 -7.83 13.71
CA ALA A 161 7.06 -9.23 13.56
C ALA A 161 7.03 -10.02 14.89
N PHE A 162 7.60 -9.47 15.96
CA PHE A 162 7.64 -10.06 17.30
C PHE A 162 6.50 -9.59 18.22
N ALA A 163 5.78 -8.52 17.85
CA ALA A 163 4.78 -7.91 18.73
C ALA A 163 3.65 -8.89 19.09
N LEU A 164 3.09 -9.57 18.10
CA LEU A 164 2.01 -10.53 18.32
C LEU A 164 2.48 -11.81 19.04
N ALA A 165 3.73 -12.22 18.85
CA ALA A 165 4.24 -13.47 19.41
C ALA A 165 4.72 -13.30 20.85
N PHE A 166 5.41 -12.18 21.15
CA PHE A 166 6.17 -12.00 22.39
C PHE A 166 5.83 -10.69 23.11
N GLY A 167 4.88 -9.89 22.62
CA GLY A 167 4.57 -8.58 23.19
C GLY A 167 5.69 -7.56 23.02
N LYS A 168 6.65 -7.81 22.12
CA LYS A 168 7.81 -6.93 21.89
C LYS A 168 7.62 -6.12 20.62
N ASP A 169 7.44 -4.81 20.78
CA ASP A 169 7.42 -3.87 19.67
C ASP A 169 8.80 -3.78 18.97
N SER A 170 8.88 -3.01 17.89
CA SER A 170 10.13 -2.86 17.13
C SER A 170 11.33 -2.45 17.99
N ARG A 171 11.14 -1.61 19.01
CA ARG A 171 12.23 -1.13 19.89
C ARG A 171 12.60 -2.16 20.94
N GLY A 172 11.61 -2.77 21.59
CA GLY A 172 11.82 -3.86 22.56
C GLY A 172 12.55 -5.03 21.93
N ALA A 173 12.13 -5.44 20.73
CA ALA A 173 12.78 -6.51 19.98
C ALA A 173 14.23 -6.14 19.62
N LYS A 174 14.50 -4.93 19.12
CA LYS A 174 15.87 -4.48 18.83
C LYS A 174 16.75 -4.44 20.07
N ALA A 175 16.21 -4.02 21.21
CA ALA A 175 16.95 -3.99 22.47
C ALA A 175 17.38 -5.41 22.88
N GLN A 176 16.47 -6.39 22.81
CA GLN A 176 16.79 -7.80 23.05
C GLN A 176 17.83 -8.34 22.06
N ILE A 177 17.69 -8.04 20.77
CA ILE A 177 18.61 -8.50 19.72
C ILE A 177 20.04 -7.99 19.97
N LYS A 178 20.21 -6.76 20.47
CA LYS A 178 21.53 -6.20 20.78
C LYS A 178 22.27 -6.95 21.90
N ILE A 179 21.53 -7.62 22.78
CA ILE A 179 22.11 -8.40 23.89
C ILE A 179 22.55 -9.79 23.40
N LEU A 180 22.03 -10.25 22.25
CA LEU A 180 22.49 -11.48 21.61
C LEU A 180 23.97 -11.32 21.24
N SER A 181 24.84 -12.01 21.97
CA SER A 181 26.29 -11.95 21.81
C SER A 181 26.88 -13.35 21.74
N GLY A 182 27.94 -13.51 20.93
CA GLY A 182 28.67 -14.77 20.77
C GLY A 182 28.03 -15.77 19.81
N LYS A 183 28.52 -17.02 19.83
CA LYS A 183 27.83 -18.20 19.31
C LYS A 183 27.04 -18.83 20.46
N PRO A 184 25.89 -19.47 20.24
CA PRO A 184 25.21 -20.23 21.29
C PRO A 184 26.20 -21.26 21.85
N LEU A 185 26.57 -21.11 23.13
CA LEU A 185 27.50 -22.01 23.82
C LEU A 185 26.68 -23.10 24.52
N PRO A 186 27.01 -24.40 24.34
CA PRO A 186 26.21 -25.52 24.84
C PRO A 186 26.10 -25.61 26.37
N LEU A 187 26.90 -24.85 27.11
CA LEU A 187 26.95 -24.89 28.57
C LEU A 187 25.79 -24.14 29.26
N PHE A 188 25.02 -23.33 28.53
CA PHE A 188 23.93 -22.50 29.08
C PHE A 188 22.54 -22.86 28.55
N ASP A 189 22.37 -24.07 27.98
CA ASP A 189 21.10 -24.49 27.36
C ASP A 189 19.93 -24.60 28.35
N GLU A 190 20.18 -24.71 29.66
CA GLU A 190 19.15 -24.89 30.69
C GLU A 190 18.87 -23.66 31.57
N THR A 191 19.69 -22.60 31.50
CA THR A 191 19.44 -21.37 32.25
C THR A 191 18.67 -20.37 31.37
N GLU A 192 17.36 -20.25 31.58
CA GLU A 192 16.61 -19.06 31.18
C GLU A 192 17.19 -17.87 31.96
N ILE A 193 18.16 -17.18 31.36
CA ILE A 193 18.60 -15.88 31.88
C ILE A 193 17.38 -14.97 31.79
N ALA A 194 16.83 -14.59 32.95
CA ALA A 194 15.76 -13.61 33.01
C ALA A 194 16.24 -12.33 32.34
N GLU A 195 15.73 -12.07 31.14
CA GLU A 195 16.09 -10.88 30.38
C GLU A 195 15.53 -9.67 31.13
N PRO A 196 16.36 -8.67 31.49
CA PRO A 196 15.88 -7.50 32.20
C PRO A 196 14.85 -6.78 31.33
N GLU A 197 13.68 -6.49 31.90
CA GLU A 197 12.64 -5.75 31.21
C GLU A 197 13.08 -4.29 31.11
N LEU A 198 13.53 -3.87 29.92
CA LEU A 198 13.84 -2.48 29.66
C LEU A 198 12.55 -1.68 29.54
N GLU A 199 12.34 -0.75 30.46
CA GLU A 199 11.33 0.30 30.32
C GLU A 199 11.73 1.24 29.18
N LEU A 200 11.19 0.98 27.99
CA LEU A 200 11.37 1.84 26.83
C LEU A 200 10.23 2.84 26.75
N LYS A 201 10.54 4.11 26.49
CA LYS A 201 9.52 5.12 26.15
C LYS A 201 8.64 4.60 25.01
N ARG A 202 7.32 4.61 25.21
CA ARG A 202 6.32 4.27 24.18
C ARG A 202 6.59 5.05 22.89
N LEU A 203 6.43 4.37 21.74
CA LEU A 203 6.40 5.02 20.43
C LEU A 203 5.08 5.76 20.24
N THR A 204 5.14 6.97 19.68
CA THR A 204 3.95 7.64 19.16
C THR A 204 3.33 6.80 18.04
N ASP A 205 2.03 6.93 17.81
CA ASP A 205 1.36 6.21 16.71
C ASP A 205 1.97 6.57 15.35
N GLY A 206 2.36 7.84 15.15
CA GLY A 206 3.05 8.28 13.95
C GLY A 206 4.44 7.65 13.77
N GLN A 207 5.20 7.42 14.85
CA GLN A 207 6.47 6.69 14.77
C GLN A 207 6.27 5.24 14.31
N LYS A 208 5.23 4.56 14.77
CA LYS A 208 4.92 3.18 14.34
C LYS A 208 4.66 3.15 12.83
N VAL A 209 3.80 4.05 12.35
CA VAL A 209 3.48 4.15 10.91
C VAL A 209 4.73 4.47 10.09
N VAL A 210 5.59 5.40 10.52
CA VAL A 210 6.85 5.69 9.82
C VAL A 210 7.74 4.45 9.71
N LEU A 211 7.87 3.66 10.78
CA LEU A 211 8.67 2.43 10.79
C LEU A 211 8.09 1.35 9.85
N ASP A 212 6.77 1.20 9.81
CA ASP A 212 6.08 0.26 8.92
C ASP A 212 6.36 0.57 7.44
N TYR A 213 6.19 1.83 7.02
CA TYR A 213 6.47 2.26 5.65
C TYR A 213 7.95 2.09 5.28
N GLN A 214 8.86 2.36 6.21
CA GLN A 214 10.30 2.16 5.97
C GLN A 214 10.65 0.68 5.81
N THR A 215 9.89 -0.24 6.42
CA THR A 215 10.26 -1.66 6.44
C THR A 215 9.66 -2.47 5.29
N PHE A 216 8.36 -2.30 5.01
CA PHE A 216 7.68 -3.05 3.94
C PHE A 216 6.70 -2.21 3.11
N GLY A 217 6.64 -0.89 3.34
CA GLY A 217 6.00 0.06 2.44
C GLY A 217 4.48 0.25 2.63
N LEU A 218 3.91 -0.26 3.72
CA LEU A 218 2.51 -0.02 4.11
C LEU A 218 2.38 -0.09 5.63
N SER A 219 1.33 0.47 6.21
CA SER A 219 0.93 0.25 7.60
C SER A 219 -0.49 -0.31 7.69
N LEU A 220 -0.73 -1.23 8.63
CA LEU A 220 -2.09 -1.71 8.93
C LEU A 220 -2.83 -0.83 9.95
N ASP A 221 -2.14 0.13 10.56
CA ASP A 221 -2.73 1.07 11.51
C ASP A 221 -3.47 2.19 10.77
N GLN A 222 -2.78 3.28 10.45
CA GLN A 222 -3.38 4.46 9.84
C GLN A 222 -2.58 4.97 8.64
N HIS A 223 -3.27 5.53 7.65
CA HIS A 223 -2.63 6.16 6.51
C HIS A 223 -1.88 7.44 6.95
N PRO A 224 -0.68 7.73 6.41
CA PRO A 224 0.17 8.87 6.80
C PRO A 224 -0.54 10.23 6.82
N ILE A 225 -1.40 10.47 5.83
CA ILE A 225 -2.13 11.75 5.71
C ILE A 225 -3.13 11.95 6.84
N ALA A 226 -3.62 10.88 7.49
CA ALA A 226 -4.57 11.01 8.60
C ALA A 226 -4.01 11.81 9.78
N PHE A 227 -2.70 11.69 10.07
CA PHE A 227 -2.02 12.46 11.11
C PHE A 227 -1.92 13.96 10.78
N LEU A 228 -2.00 14.30 9.49
CA LEU A 228 -1.87 15.65 8.96
C LEU A 228 -3.24 16.25 8.58
N ARG A 229 -4.31 15.44 8.59
CA ARG A 229 -5.65 15.84 8.18
C ARG A 229 -6.19 17.07 8.92
N PRO A 230 -6.03 17.22 10.24
CA PRO A 230 -6.51 18.41 10.94
C PRO A 230 -5.94 19.71 10.36
N ASP A 231 -4.63 19.75 10.10
CA ASP A 231 -3.93 20.91 9.52
C ASP A 231 -4.44 21.23 8.11
N TYR A 232 -4.69 20.20 7.31
CA TYR A 232 -5.19 20.34 5.94
C TYR A 232 -6.66 20.78 5.90
N ALA A 233 -7.49 20.25 6.79
CA ALA A 233 -8.90 20.63 6.91
C ALA A 233 -9.05 22.12 7.27
N GLN A 234 -8.22 22.65 8.18
CA GLN A 234 -8.18 24.08 8.52
C GLN A 234 -7.85 24.98 7.32
N ARG A 235 -7.13 24.44 6.32
CA ARG A 235 -6.80 25.13 5.07
C ARG A 235 -7.85 24.93 3.96
N GLY A 236 -8.97 24.27 4.27
CA GLY A 236 -10.03 23.96 3.30
C GLY A 236 -9.66 22.87 2.30
N ILE A 237 -8.64 22.06 2.57
CA ILE A 237 -8.24 20.93 1.73
C ILE A 237 -9.12 19.72 2.08
N ILE A 238 -9.89 19.26 1.11
CA ILE A 238 -10.86 18.17 1.29
C ILE A 238 -10.22 16.80 1.11
N THR A 239 -10.96 15.75 1.50
CA THR A 239 -10.54 14.36 1.30
C THR A 239 -10.76 13.90 -0.15
N CYS A 240 -10.03 12.88 -0.59
CA CYS A 240 -10.24 12.26 -1.90
C CYS A 240 -11.67 11.72 -2.03
N ARG A 241 -12.22 11.11 -0.98
CA ARG A 241 -13.60 10.61 -0.94
C ARG A 241 -14.63 11.72 -1.11
N ASP A 242 -14.40 12.89 -0.51
CA ASP A 242 -15.33 14.01 -0.67
C ASP A 242 -15.22 14.62 -2.07
N ALA A 243 -14.02 14.69 -2.64
CA ALA A 243 -13.82 15.09 -4.03
C ALA A 243 -14.61 14.17 -4.99
N LEU A 244 -14.58 12.85 -4.76
CA LEU A 244 -15.32 11.85 -5.54
C LEU A 244 -16.85 11.99 -5.47
N LYS A 245 -17.41 12.75 -4.52
CA LYS A 245 -18.86 12.97 -4.40
C LYS A 245 -19.34 14.24 -5.09
N LEU A 246 -18.42 15.12 -5.52
CA LEU A 246 -18.78 16.42 -6.07
C LEU A 246 -19.28 16.32 -7.52
N PRO A 247 -20.11 17.29 -7.95
CA PRO A 247 -20.59 17.37 -9.32
C PRO A 247 -19.49 17.82 -10.30
N ASN A 248 -19.73 17.57 -11.58
CA ASN A 248 -18.86 18.02 -12.67
C ASN A 248 -18.64 19.55 -12.63
N GLY A 249 -17.43 20.00 -12.94
CA GLY A 249 -17.05 21.41 -13.00
C GLY A 249 -16.69 22.05 -11.66
N ARG A 250 -16.78 21.33 -10.53
CA ARG A 250 -16.47 21.92 -9.22
C ARG A 250 -14.97 22.11 -9.01
N HIS A 251 -14.57 23.29 -8.53
CA HIS A 251 -13.20 23.55 -8.10
C HIS A 251 -12.94 23.01 -6.69
N VAL A 252 -11.83 22.32 -6.52
CA VAL A 252 -11.42 21.69 -5.26
C VAL A 252 -9.93 21.77 -5.05
N THR A 253 -9.50 21.61 -3.80
CA THR A 253 -8.11 21.33 -3.46
C THR A 253 -8.06 20.08 -2.60
N VAL A 254 -7.24 19.12 -3.01
CA VAL A 254 -7.03 17.83 -2.33
C VAL A 254 -5.56 17.67 -1.98
N VAL A 255 -5.28 16.77 -1.04
CA VAL A 255 -3.94 16.30 -0.73
C VAL A 255 -3.91 14.80 -0.89
N GLY A 256 -2.84 14.27 -1.48
CA GLY A 256 -2.70 12.83 -1.67
C GLY A 256 -1.26 12.39 -1.85
N LYS A 257 -1.00 11.17 -1.40
CA LYS A 257 0.24 10.43 -1.60
C LYS A 257 0.22 9.86 -3.01
N VAL A 258 1.30 10.05 -3.77
CA VAL A 258 1.36 9.56 -5.15
C VAL A 258 1.56 8.05 -5.16
N GLN A 259 0.70 7.37 -5.91
CA GLN A 259 0.75 5.92 -6.13
C GLN A 259 1.43 5.60 -7.46
N THR A 260 0.94 6.21 -8.55
CA THR A 260 1.37 5.88 -9.91
C THR A 260 1.39 7.11 -10.81
N ARG A 261 2.33 7.12 -11.77
CA ARG A 261 2.40 8.09 -12.86
C ARG A 261 2.50 7.40 -14.21
N GLN A 262 1.71 7.84 -15.16
CA GLN A 262 1.72 7.34 -16.53
C GLN A 262 1.68 8.49 -17.52
N MET A 263 2.45 8.37 -18.59
CA MET A 263 2.43 9.28 -19.72
C MET A 263 2.46 8.44 -21.02
N PRO A 264 1.31 7.88 -21.43
CA PRO A 264 1.24 7.06 -22.62
C PRO A 264 1.67 7.85 -23.87
N SER A 265 2.42 7.23 -24.77
CA SER A 265 2.90 7.87 -26.00
C SER A 265 1.76 8.40 -26.89
N ALA A 266 0.60 7.73 -26.88
CA ALA A 266 -0.60 8.12 -27.62
C ALA A 266 -1.34 9.34 -27.00
N ALA A 267 -0.99 9.76 -25.79
CA ALA A 267 -1.73 10.78 -25.05
C ALA A 267 -1.16 12.21 -25.21
N ASN A 268 -0.30 12.46 -26.21
CA ASN A 268 0.25 13.78 -26.53
C ASN A 268 0.76 14.57 -25.30
N GLY A 269 1.55 13.93 -24.44
CA GLY A 269 2.14 14.56 -23.26
C GLY A 269 1.21 14.75 -22.05
N VAL A 270 -0.02 14.22 -22.09
CA VAL A 270 -0.91 14.17 -20.93
C VAL A 270 -0.41 13.13 -19.92
N ILE A 271 -0.34 13.55 -18.65
CA ILE A 271 0.07 12.70 -17.54
C ILE A 271 -1.18 12.28 -16.77
N PHE A 272 -1.33 10.97 -16.58
CA PHE A 272 -2.30 10.36 -15.68
C PHE A 272 -1.59 10.02 -14.38
N MET A 273 -2.14 10.48 -13.26
CA MET A 273 -1.56 10.23 -11.93
C MET A 273 -2.65 9.76 -10.98
N SER A 274 -2.36 8.74 -10.19
CA SER A 274 -3.25 8.31 -9.11
C SER A 274 -2.64 8.71 -7.78
N ILE A 275 -3.43 9.37 -6.96
CA ILE A 275 -3.08 9.72 -5.58
C ILE A 275 -4.04 9.03 -4.62
N ASP A 276 -3.66 8.91 -3.36
CA ASP A 276 -4.56 8.47 -2.32
C ASP A 276 -4.38 9.23 -1.00
N ASP A 277 -5.44 9.24 -0.22
CA ASP A 277 -5.41 9.65 1.17
C ASP A 277 -6.08 8.60 2.06
N GLU A 278 -6.23 8.88 3.35
CA GLU A 278 -6.87 7.97 4.30
C GLU A 278 -8.32 7.61 3.95
N SER A 279 -8.95 8.37 3.05
CA SER A 279 -10.37 8.26 2.72
C SER A 279 -10.63 7.51 1.41
N SER A 280 -9.88 7.76 0.34
CA SER A 280 -9.99 7.08 -0.96
C SER A 280 -8.75 7.31 -1.83
N ASP A 281 -8.65 6.62 -2.96
CA ASP A 281 -7.84 7.04 -4.10
C ASP A 281 -8.59 8.08 -4.98
N LEU A 282 -7.85 8.84 -5.77
CA LEU A 282 -8.36 9.79 -6.76
C LEU A 282 -7.43 9.85 -7.97
N ASN A 283 -8.03 9.78 -9.16
CA ASN A 283 -7.30 9.88 -10.42
C ASN A 283 -7.22 11.33 -10.90
N LEU A 284 -6.03 11.73 -11.32
CA LEU A 284 -5.69 13.06 -11.80
C LEU A 284 -5.38 13.02 -13.30
N ILE A 285 -5.79 14.06 -14.00
CA ILE A 285 -5.36 14.34 -15.37
C ILE A 285 -4.57 15.65 -15.33
N ILE A 286 -3.32 15.59 -15.79
CA ILE A 286 -2.39 16.71 -15.81
C ILE A 286 -2.02 16.96 -17.27
N TRP A 287 -2.53 18.06 -17.83
CA TRP A 287 -2.20 18.47 -19.19
C TRP A 287 -0.74 18.92 -19.29
N GLU A 288 -0.14 18.77 -20.48
CA GLU A 288 1.28 19.04 -20.73
C GLU A 288 1.75 20.40 -20.16
N LYS A 289 1.00 21.48 -20.40
CA LYS A 289 1.33 22.83 -19.89
C LYS A 289 1.40 22.88 -18.37
N VAL A 290 0.49 22.21 -17.66
CA VAL A 290 0.48 22.14 -16.20
C VAL A 290 1.62 21.24 -15.71
N GLY A 291 1.85 20.12 -16.41
CA GLY A 291 2.98 19.22 -16.13
C GLY A 291 4.33 19.92 -16.26
N GLN A 292 4.50 20.79 -17.25
CA GLN A 292 5.70 21.62 -17.43
C GLN A 292 5.81 22.73 -16.37
N ALA A 293 4.71 23.43 -16.08
CA ALA A 293 4.71 24.51 -15.09
C ALA A 293 4.96 24.00 -13.65
N CYS A 294 4.49 22.79 -13.33
CA CYS A 294 4.64 22.16 -12.02
C CYS A 294 5.60 20.95 -12.07
N ARG A 295 6.63 21.00 -12.94
CA ARG A 295 7.47 19.85 -13.29
C ARG A 295 8.03 19.11 -12.08
N ASP A 296 8.68 19.81 -11.16
CA ASP A 296 9.35 19.13 -10.04
C ASP A 296 8.34 18.39 -9.15
N ALA A 297 7.20 19.02 -8.87
CA ALA A 297 6.14 18.40 -8.08
C ALA A 297 5.51 17.20 -8.81
N VAL A 298 5.23 17.35 -10.10
CA VAL A 298 4.57 16.31 -10.89
C VAL A 298 5.46 15.08 -11.06
N PHE A 299 6.76 15.26 -11.32
CA PHE A 299 7.66 14.14 -11.64
C PHE A 299 8.36 13.54 -10.41
N TYR A 300 8.59 14.31 -9.34
CA TYR A 300 9.40 13.86 -8.20
C TYR A 300 8.69 13.92 -6.84
N GLY A 301 7.59 14.67 -6.72
CA GLY A 301 6.91 14.86 -5.43
C GLY A 301 6.18 13.61 -4.95
N GLY A 302 6.44 13.17 -3.72
CA GLY A 302 5.76 12.00 -3.14
C GLY A 302 4.39 12.33 -2.56
N LEU A 303 4.25 13.48 -1.89
CA LEU A 303 3.00 13.97 -1.32
C LEU A 303 2.66 15.30 -1.96
N LEU A 304 1.46 15.39 -2.54
CA LEU A 304 1.09 16.54 -3.36
C LEU A 304 -0.17 17.21 -2.81
N VAL A 305 -0.20 18.54 -2.88
CA VAL A 305 -1.45 19.32 -2.87
C VAL A 305 -1.82 19.63 -4.32
N ILE A 306 -3.06 19.32 -4.69
CA ILE A 306 -3.56 19.50 -6.05
C ILE A 306 -4.81 20.38 -6.00
N SER A 307 -4.74 21.52 -6.69
CA SER A 307 -5.92 22.34 -6.97
C SER A 307 -6.35 22.13 -8.41
N GLY A 308 -7.64 21.92 -8.62
CA GLY A 308 -8.15 21.51 -9.92
C GLY A 308 -9.67 21.59 -10.04
N THR A 309 -10.17 20.97 -11.11
CA THR A 309 -11.61 20.91 -11.42
C THR A 309 -12.05 19.47 -11.53
N ILE A 310 -13.13 19.11 -10.86
CA ILE A 310 -13.75 17.79 -10.96
C ILE A 310 -14.32 17.62 -12.38
N GLN A 311 -13.93 16.55 -13.06
CA GLN A 311 -14.57 16.05 -14.26
C GLN A 311 -15.30 14.75 -13.93
N ARG A 312 -16.61 14.70 -14.20
CA ARG A 312 -17.44 13.51 -13.97
C ARG A 312 -18.15 13.09 -15.24
N GLU A 313 -17.98 11.83 -15.60
CA GLU A 313 -18.68 11.15 -16.68
C GLU A 313 -19.30 9.85 -16.13
N GLY A 314 -20.59 9.92 -15.78
CA GLY A 314 -21.26 8.83 -15.05
C GLY A 314 -20.63 8.57 -13.68
N GLU A 315 -20.14 7.35 -13.49
CA GLU A 315 -19.45 6.92 -12.26
C GLU A 315 -17.97 7.28 -12.24
N VAL A 316 -17.39 7.61 -13.41
CA VAL A 316 -15.96 7.92 -13.52
C VAL A 316 -15.74 9.38 -13.11
N VAL A 317 -14.82 9.58 -12.17
CA VAL A 317 -14.46 10.89 -11.64
C VAL A 317 -12.95 11.09 -11.76
N HIS A 318 -12.56 12.20 -12.38
CA HIS A 318 -11.18 12.67 -12.47
C HIS A 318 -11.06 14.07 -11.88
N LEU A 319 -9.88 14.40 -11.37
CA LEU A 319 -9.51 15.77 -11.03
C LEU A 319 -8.55 16.31 -12.11
N ILE A 320 -9.03 17.30 -12.88
CA ILE A 320 -8.19 18.01 -13.84
C ILE A 320 -7.32 18.99 -13.08
N ALA A 321 -6.03 18.69 -12.97
CA ALA A 321 -5.09 19.49 -12.21
C ALA A 321 -4.85 20.84 -12.89
N ARG A 322 -4.86 21.91 -12.09
CA ARG A 322 -4.47 23.27 -12.51
C ARG A 322 -3.18 23.72 -11.83
N MET A 323 -2.98 23.31 -10.57
CA MET A 323 -1.78 23.61 -9.80
C MET A 323 -1.43 22.38 -8.96
N VAL A 324 -0.16 22.02 -8.98
CA VAL A 324 0.40 20.90 -8.21
C VAL A 324 1.57 21.42 -7.39
N THR A 325 1.56 21.17 -6.08
CA THR A 325 2.62 21.60 -5.16
C THR A 325 3.13 20.39 -4.39
N ASP A 326 4.46 20.22 -4.41
CA ASP A 326 5.13 19.20 -3.60
C ASP A 326 5.20 19.66 -2.14
N ILE A 327 4.61 18.84 -1.27
CA ILE A 327 4.63 19.01 0.19
C ILE A 327 5.19 17.76 0.88
N THR A 328 6.01 16.96 0.20
CA THR A 328 6.64 15.74 0.75
C THR A 328 7.31 15.96 2.10
N ARG A 329 7.84 17.16 2.35
CA ARG A 329 8.43 17.54 3.64
C ARG A 329 7.46 17.50 4.81
N ASP A 330 6.15 17.60 4.59
CA ASP A 330 5.16 17.48 5.66
C ASP A 330 5.17 16.08 6.32
N LEU A 331 5.64 15.05 5.61
CA LEU A 331 5.79 13.70 6.16
C LEU A 331 6.78 13.65 7.34
N GLU A 332 7.73 14.59 7.42
CA GLU A 332 8.67 14.70 8.54
C GLU A 332 7.95 15.01 9.87
N LYS A 333 6.74 15.59 9.81
CA LYS A 333 5.94 15.95 10.98
C LYS A 333 5.22 14.76 11.62
N ILE A 334 5.08 13.64 10.90
CA ILE A 334 4.24 12.51 11.31
C ILE A 334 4.79 11.82 12.56
N ALA A 335 6.11 11.62 12.64
CA ALA A 335 6.74 10.90 13.75
C ALA A 335 6.45 11.53 15.13
N GLN A 336 6.08 12.80 15.20
CA GLN A 336 5.82 13.49 16.46
C GLN A 336 4.33 13.50 16.84
N ARG A 337 3.46 12.85 16.06
CA ARG A 337 2.00 12.89 16.26
C ARG A 337 1.47 11.54 16.74
N ASP A 338 0.54 11.60 17.69
CA ASP A 338 -0.33 10.48 18.04
C ASP A 338 -1.63 10.56 17.24
N SER A 339 -2.27 9.40 17.06
CA SER A 339 -3.54 9.36 16.36
C SER A 339 -4.63 10.00 17.24
N THR A 340 -5.52 10.79 16.63
CA THR A 340 -6.64 11.40 17.36
C THR A 340 -7.63 10.36 17.89
N ALA A 341 -7.60 9.13 17.36
CA ALA A 341 -8.39 8.00 17.86
C ALA A 341 -7.92 7.52 19.25
N SER A 342 -6.63 7.64 19.57
CA SER A 342 -6.05 7.20 20.84
C SER A 342 -6.35 8.12 22.03
N LEU A 343 -6.86 9.34 21.81
CA LEU A 343 -7.12 10.32 22.88
C LEU A 343 -8.38 10.04 23.73
N THR A 344 -9.06 8.92 23.51
CA THR A 344 -10.26 8.53 24.29
C THR A 344 -10.01 7.51 25.39
N LEU A 345 -8.77 7.04 25.56
CA LEU A 345 -8.39 6.17 26.67
C LEU A 345 -7.16 6.79 27.36
N GLU A 346 -7.34 7.10 28.65
CA GLU A 346 -6.36 7.67 29.61
C GLU A 346 -6.31 9.20 29.69
N GLY A 347 -7.25 9.74 30.48
CA GLY A 347 -6.98 10.92 31.28
C GLY A 347 -6.26 10.50 32.57
N THR A 348 -5.05 11.02 32.79
CA THR A 348 -4.62 11.74 34.01
C THR A 348 -3.22 12.29 33.77
N GLY A 349 -3.02 13.55 34.14
CA GLY A 349 -1.87 14.35 33.75
C GLY A 349 -0.53 13.93 34.36
N GLY A 350 0.53 14.35 33.66
CA GLY A 350 1.89 14.36 34.15
C GLY A 350 2.74 15.30 33.28
N SER A 351 2.95 16.53 33.78
CA SER A 351 3.92 17.48 33.23
C SER A 351 5.33 16.93 33.41
N GLY A 352 6.11 16.82 32.34
CA GLY A 352 7.47 16.28 32.38
C GLY A 352 8.37 16.81 31.28
N LEU A 353 8.98 17.98 31.56
CA LEU A 353 10.30 18.47 31.18
C LEU A 353 10.91 18.07 29.82
N GLU A 354 11.11 19.09 29.00
CA GLU A 354 11.96 19.10 27.81
C GLU A 354 13.44 18.83 28.18
N GLY A 355 14.07 17.92 27.45
CA GLY A 355 15.52 17.75 27.47
C GLY A 355 15.98 16.40 26.94
N GLY A 356 16.74 16.39 25.84
CA GLY A 356 17.67 15.30 25.54
C GLY A 356 17.67 14.76 24.11
N HIS A 357 18.65 15.24 23.34
CA HIS A 357 19.29 14.63 22.17
C HIS A 357 18.41 14.20 20.98
N VAL A 358 18.33 15.12 20.01
CA VAL A 358 17.92 14.88 18.62
C VAL A 358 18.92 13.92 17.97
N PHE A 359 18.53 12.67 17.76
CA PHE A 359 19.19 11.80 16.78
C PHE A 359 19.02 12.44 15.40
N ASN A 360 20.11 12.97 14.87
CA ASN A 360 20.18 13.66 13.59
C ASN A 360 20.19 12.65 12.43
N THR A 361 19.06 11.99 12.20
CA THR A 361 18.70 11.29 10.95
C THR A 361 17.18 11.35 10.85
N ARG A 362 16.63 12.27 10.04
CA ARG A 362 15.19 12.53 9.98
C ARG A 362 14.45 11.27 9.49
N PRO A 363 13.56 10.65 10.29
CA PRO A 363 12.82 9.48 9.83
C PRO A 363 11.60 9.98 9.03
N ALA A 364 11.80 10.24 7.75
CA ALA A 364 10.71 10.55 6.82
C ALA A 364 10.19 9.27 6.17
N ILE A 365 8.89 9.25 5.86
CA ILE A 365 8.30 8.23 4.99
C ILE A 365 8.83 8.47 3.57
N GLN A 366 9.43 7.44 2.98
CA GLN A 366 9.82 7.46 1.57
C GLN A 366 8.67 6.94 0.72
N ILE A 367 8.16 7.79 -0.16
CA ILE A 367 7.07 7.44 -1.08
C ILE A 367 7.70 6.89 -2.36
N ASN A 368 7.59 5.57 -2.53
CA ASN A 368 8.00 4.89 -3.76
C ASN A 368 6.78 4.74 -4.65
N SER A 369 6.68 5.59 -5.67
CA SER A 369 5.61 5.56 -6.66
C SER A 369 6.01 4.72 -7.87
N ARG A 370 5.03 4.16 -8.58
CA ARG A 370 5.28 3.39 -9.80
C ARG A 370 5.15 4.32 -10.98
N ASP A 371 6.29 4.67 -11.56
CA ASP A 371 6.38 5.78 -12.52
C ASP A 371 6.79 5.30 -13.92
N PHE A 372 6.15 5.89 -14.93
CA PHE A 372 6.59 5.98 -16.34
C PHE A 372 7.02 4.67 -17.00
N ARG A 373 6.28 3.59 -16.76
CA ARG A 373 6.44 2.34 -17.54
C ARG A 373 5.84 2.44 -18.93
#